data_AF-A0A382PHB4-F1
#
_entry.id   AF-A0A382PHB4-F1
#
_cell.length_a   1.000
_cell.length_b   1.000
_cell.length_c   1.000
_cell.angle_alpha   90.00
_cell.angle_beta   90.00
_cell.angle_gamma   90.00
#
_symmetry.space_group_name_H-M   'P 1'
#
loop_
_entity.id
_entity.type
_entity.pdbx_description
1 polymer ?
#
loop_
_entity_poly.entity_id
_entity_poly.type
_entity_poly.pdbx_seq_one_letter_code
_entity_poly.pdbx_strand_id
1 'polypeptide(L)'
;VEEFSAPLKNVENPVYQAGLRLKQIETHITACPFAEAFKEHQDAQRFAEEYIPTISSWNESIFFGALDQERALEDREQIIQDYYQTYQNQVMASPEMHRMDYVHAFTVIEKI
;
A
#
# COMPACT_ATOMS: atom_id res chain seq x y z
N VAL A 1 -13.49 11.54 2.48
CA VAL A 1 -14.85 11.20 1.96
C VAL A 1 -15.26 12.16 0.85
N GLU A 2 -15.14 13.47 1.04
CA GLU A 2 -15.60 14.47 0.08
C GLU A 2 -14.99 14.30 -1.32
N GLU A 3 -13.65 14.26 -1.43
CA GLU A 3 -12.93 14.07 -2.69
C GLU A 3 -13.33 12.76 -3.41
N PHE A 4 -13.39 11.64 -2.68
CA PHE A 4 -13.82 10.34 -3.22
C PHE A 4 -15.27 10.38 -3.75
N SER A 5 -16.13 11.18 -3.13
CA SER A 5 -17.54 11.30 -3.51
C SER A 5 -17.80 12.32 -4.62
N ALA A 6 -16.87 13.25 -4.87
CA ALA A 6 -17.08 14.40 -5.74
C ALA A 6 -17.44 14.01 -7.19
N PRO A 7 -16.77 13.05 -7.85
CA PRO A 7 -17.11 12.67 -9.23
C PRO A 7 -18.52 12.09 -9.39
N LEU A 8 -19.06 11.48 -8.33
CA LEU A 8 -20.34 10.78 -8.32
C LEU A 8 -21.53 11.65 -7.86
N LYS A 9 -21.26 12.90 -7.45
CA LYS A 9 -22.26 13.88 -7.00
C LYS A 9 -22.34 15.10 -7.92
N ASN A 10 -21.24 15.51 -8.52
CA ASN A 10 -21.22 16.65 -9.43
C ASN A 10 -21.85 16.27 -10.78
N VAL A 11 -22.97 16.92 -11.11
CA VAL A 11 -23.73 16.67 -12.35
C VAL A 11 -22.97 17.02 -13.63
N GLU A 12 -21.97 17.88 -13.53
CA GLU A 12 -21.10 18.27 -14.64
C GLU A 12 -19.92 17.31 -14.81
N ASN A 13 -19.69 16.40 -13.85
CA ASN A 13 -18.58 15.46 -13.93
C ASN A 13 -18.88 14.34 -14.94
N PRO A 14 -17.91 13.94 -15.80
CA PRO A 14 -18.09 12.84 -16.75
C PRO A 14 -18.55 11.52 -16.12
N VAL A 15 -18.13 11.22 -14.88
CA VAL A 15 -18.54 10.02 -14.15
C VAL A 15 -20.04 10.04 -13.86
N TYR A 16 -20.57 11.18 -13.40
CA TYR A 16 -22.00 11.37 -13.19
C TYR A 16 -22.77 11.32 -14.52
N GLN A 17 -22.26 11.97 -15.56
CA GLN A 17 -22.90 11.98 -16.89
C GLN A 17 -22.93 10.59 -17.53
N ALA A 18 -21.98 9.71 -17.20
CA ALA A 18 -21.97 8.30 -17.61
C ALA A 18 -23.00 7.41 -16.87
N GLY A 19 -23.82 8.00 -16.00
CA GLY A 19 -24.91 7.33 -15.28
C GLY A 19 -24.51 6.74 -13.92
N LEU A 20 -23.27 6.94 -13.46
CA LEU A 20 -22.84 6.42 -12.15
C LEU A 20 -23.32 7.34 -11.02
N ARG A 21 -23.88 6.75 -9.95
CA ARG A 21 -24.38 7.46 -8.77
C ARG A 21 -23.82 6.85 -7.50
N LEU A 22 -23.43 7.71 -6.57
CA LEU A 22 -23.06 7.28 -5.24
C LEU A 22 -24.30 6.87 -4.44
N LYS A 23 -24.29 5.64 -3.93
CA LYS A 23 -25.32 5.16 -2.98
C LYS A 23 -24.90 5.34 -1.53
N GLN A 24 -23.69 4.90 -1.23
CA GLN A 24 -23.15 4.93 0.13
C GLN A 24 -21.64 5.10 0.06
N ILE A 25 -21.09 5.84 1.01
CA ILE A 25 -19.65 5.89 1.26
C ILE A 25 -19.42 5.91 2.76
N GLU A 26 -18.48 5.10 3.22
CA GLU A 26 -18.03 5.07 4.60
C GLU A 26 -16.53 4.81 4.65
N THR A 27 -15.91 5.20 5.77
CA THR A 27 -14.49 4.98 5.99
C THR A 27 -14.28 4.11 7.21
N HIS A 28 -13.42 3.12 7.10
CA HIS A 28 -13.00 2.29 8.23
C HIS A 28 -11.49 2.22 8.31
N ILE A 29 -11.00 2.11 9.55
CA ILE A 29 -9.59 1.79 9.79
C ILE A 29 -9.45 0.27 9.67
N THR A 30 -8.58 -0.18 8.77
CA THR A 30 -8.15 -1.57 8.67
C THR A 30 -6.78 -1.68 9.29
N ALA A 31 -6.68 -2.40 10.41
CA ALA A 31 -5.43 -2.59 11.11
C ALA A 31 -4.44 -3.42 10.28
N CYS A 32 -3.15 -3.16 10.48
CA CYS A 32 -2.07 -3.92 9.88
C CYS A 32 -2.10 -5.38 10.35
N PRO A 33 -2.36 -6.36 9.46
CA PRO A 33 -2.49 -7.76 9.87
C PRO A 33 -1.21 -8.32 10.48
N PHE A 34 -0.04 -7.88 9.99
CA PHE A 34 1.27 -8.30 10.53
C PHE A 34 1.49 -7.76 11.96
N ALA A 35 1.09 -6.51 12.22
CA ALA A 35 1.23 -5.91 13.54
C ALA A 35 0.28 -6.56 14.55
N GLU A 36 -0.94 -6.91 14.12
CA GLU A 36 -1.87 -7.68 14.95
C GLU A 36 -1.32 -9.08 15.25
N ALA A 37 -0.82 -9.82 14.25
CA ALA A 37 -0.21 -11.13 14.46
C ALA A 37 1.00 -11.06 15.40
N PHE A 38 1.85 -10.03 15.26
CA PHE A 38 3.04 -9.85 16.09
C PHE A 38 2.72 -9.70 17.59
N LYS A 39 1.56 -9.13 17.95
CA LYS A 39 1.11 -9.06 19.36
C LYS A 39 0.98 -10.46 20.00
N GLU A 40 0.70 -11.48 19.19
CA GLU A 40 0.55 -12.85 19.66
C GLU A 40 1.87 -13.61 19.65
N HIS A 41 2.58 -13.63 18.52
CA HIS A 41 3.77 -14.48 18.37
C HIS A 41 5.08 -13.80 18.80
N GLN A 42 5.15 -12.46 18.83
CA GLN A 42 6.33 -11.67 19.23
C GLN A 42 7.65 -12.07 18.53
N ASP A 43 7.54 -12.64 17.34
CA ASP A 43 8.68 -13.09 16.52
C ASP A 43 9.02 -12.02 15.48
N ALA A 44 10.11 -11.31 15.73
CA ALA A 44 10.53 -10.18 14.92
C ALA A 44 11.07 -10.60 13.54
N GLN A 45 11.69 -11.77 13.46
CA GLN A 45 12.18 -12.31 12.19
C GLN A 45 10.98 -12.67 11.31
N ARG A 46 10.03 -13.42 11.86
CA ARG A 46 8.79 -13.77 11.17
C ARG A 46 8.02 -12.53 10.71
N PHE A 47 7.89 -11.52 11.58
CA PHE A 47 7.25 -10.26 11.21
C PHE A 47 7.92 -9.61 9.99
N ALA A 48 9.25 -9.51 9.98
CA ALA A 48 10.00 -8.89 8.89
C ALA A 48 9.87 -9.67 7.58
N GLU A 49 9.96 -11.01 7.65
CA GLU A 49 9.82 -11.91 6.50
C GLU A 49 8.41 -11.87 5.87
N GLU A 50 7.36 -11.67 6.67
CA GLU A 50 5.98 -11.53 6.18
C GLU A 50 5.66 -10.10 5.71
N TYR A 51 6.20 -9.07 6.38
CA TYR A 51 5.88 -7.66 6.14
C TYR A 51 6.56 -7.09 4.89
N ILE A 52 7.86 -7.34 4.69
CA ILE A 52 8.64 -6.72 3.61
C ILE A 52 8.18 -7.09 2.19
N PRO A 53 7.83 -8.36 1.88
CA PRO A 53 7.32 -8.70 0.55
C PRO A 53 6.03 -7.96 0.19
N THR A 54 5.19 -7.67 1.18
CA THR A 54 3.99 -6.85 0.98
C THR A 54 4.38 -5.45 0.52
N ILE A 55 5.36 -4.81 1.17
CA ILE A 55 5.83 -3.48 0.77
C ILE A 55 6.47 -3.51 -0.63
N SER A 56 7.33 -4.50 -0.92
CA SER A 56 8.04 -4.57 -2.20
C SER A 56 7.07 -4.69 -3.38
N SER A 57 5.99 -5.48 -3.22
CA SER A 57 5.00 -5.67 -4.27
C SER A 57 4.30 -4.37 -4.74
N TRP A 58 4.36 -3.30 -3.95
CA TRP A 58 3.75 -2.00 -4.28
C TRP A 58 4.73 -0.99 -4.90
N ASN A 59 6.03 -1.09 -4.60
CA ASN A 59 6.98 -0.02 -4.93
C ASN A 59 8.27 -0.48 -5.64
N GLU A 60 8.56 -1.77 -5.68
CA GLU A 60 9.82 -2.30 -6.25
C GLU A 60 9.99 -1.90 -7.72
N SER A 61 8.95 -2.08 -8.54
CA SER A 61 9.00 -1.73 -9.96
C SER A 61 9.20 -0.23 -10.20
N ILE A 62 8.63 0.61 -9.32
CA ILE A 62 8.80 2.07 -9.38
C ILE A 62 10.23 2.44 -9.03
N PHE A 63 10.78 1.87 -7.95
CA PHE A 63 12.15 2.15 -7.52
C PHE A 63 13.17 1.66 -8.54
N PHE A 64 13.00 0.43 -9.04
CA PHE A 64 13.86 -0.13 -10.08
C PHE A 64 13.81 0.69 -11.37
N GLY A 65 12.62 1.15 -11.77
CA GLY A 65 12.42 2.00 -12.94
C GLY A 65 13.02 3.40 -12.80
N ALA A 66 13.22 3.88 -11.57
CA ALA A 66 13.80 5.19 -11.29
C ALA A 66 15.34 5.18 -11.21
N LEU A 67 15.98 4.00 -11.18
CA LEU A 67 17.43 3.87 -11.23
C LEU A 67 17.98 4.31 -12.60
N ASP A 68 19.22 4.83 -12.59
CA ASP A 68 19.94 5.23 -13.80
C ASP A 68 20.01 4.06 -14.80
N GLN A 69 19.52 4.30 -16.02
CA GLN A 69 19.41 3.30 -17.07
C GLN A 69 20.76 2.98 -17.74
N GLU A 70 21.78 3.81 -17.53
CA GLU A 70 23.15 3.56 -18.00
C GLU A 70 23.89 2.53 -17.12
N ARG A 71 23.35 2.18 -15.94
CA ARG A 71 23.89 1.11 -15.09
C ARG A 71 23.60 -0.26 -15.69
N ALA A 72 24.52 -1.20 -15.44
CA ALA A 72 24.28 -2.60 -15.75
C ALA A 72 23.01 -3.11 -15.04
N LEU A 73 22.31 -4.06 -15.68
CA LEU A 73 21.08 -4.62 -15.14
C LEU A 73 21.33 -5.24 -13.76
N GLU A 74 22.41 -6.01 -13.63
CA GLU A 74 22.79 -6.71 -12.42
C GLU A 74 23.07 -5.72 -11.27
N ASP A 75 23.71 -4.58 -11.56
CA ASP A 75 23.95 -3.54 -10.56
C ASP A 75 22.64 -2.94 -10.03
N ARG A 76 21.66 -2.74 -10.92
CA ARG A 76 20.35 -2.20 -10.55
C ARG A 76 19.54 -3.19 -9.71
N GLU A 77 19.57 -4.47 -10.09
CA GLU A 77 18.95 -5.55 -9.33
C GLU A 77 19.57 -5.67 -7.93
N GLN A 78 20.91 -5.60 -7.83
CA GLN A 78 21.61 -5.64 -6.54
C GLN A 78 21.23 -4.45 -5.64
N ILE A 79 21.13 -3.23 -6.20
CA ILE A 79 20.69 -2.05 -5.44
C ILE A 79 19.30 -2.26 -4.82
N ILE A 80 18.38 -2.83 -5.59
CA ILE A 80 17.03 -3.13 -5.10
C ILE A 80 17.05 -4.21 -4.03
N GLN A 81 17.80 -5.28 -4.23
CA GLN A 81 17.97 -6.34 -3.23
C GLN A 81 18.54 -5.79 -1.92
N ASP A 82 19.60 -4.98 -1.99
CA ASP A 82 20.26 -4.37 -0.83
C ASP A 82 19.31 -3.41 -0.10
N TYR A 83 18.50 -2.65 -0.84
CA TYR A 83 17.50 -1.76 -0.26
C TYR A 83 16.48 -2.53 0.59
N TYR A 84 15.85 -3.58 0.06
CA TYR A 84 14.87 -4.35 0.81
C TYR A 84 15.49 -5.17 1.93
N GLN A 85 16.69 -5.72 1.74
CA GLN A 85 17.41 -6.41 2.81
C GLN A 85 17.73 -5.45 3.97
N THR A 86 18.18 -4.23 3.65
CA THR A 86 18.42 -3.20 4.65
C THR A 86 17.14 -2.83 5.39
N TYR A 87 16.03 -2.67 4.66
CA TYR A 87 14.74 -2.36 5.28
C TYR A 87 14.23 -3.50 6.15
N GLN A 88 14.37 -4.75 5.70
CA GLN A 88 14.02 -5.94 6.49
C GLN A 88 14.80 -6.00 7.81
N ASN A 89 16.09 -5.69 7.78
CA ASN A 89 16.92 -5.64 8.98
C ASN A 89 16.45 -4.55 9.95
N GLN A 90 16.03 -3.39 9.45
CA GLN A 90 15.46 -2.31 10.28
C GLN A 90 14.13 -2.73 10.90
N VAL A 91 13.26 -3.37 10.12
CA VAL A 91 11.98 -3.89 10.58
C VAL A 91 12.18 -4.93 11.69
N MET A 92 13.09 -5.87 11.50
CA MET A 92 13.41 -6.90 12.49
C MET A 92 14.00 -6.29 13.78
N ALA A 93 14.77 -5.21 13.69
CA ALA A 93 15.36 -4.54 14.85
C ALA A 93 14.33 -3.77 15.69
N SER A 94 13.18 -3.39 15.13
CA SER A 94 12.17 -2.56 15.81
C SER A 94 10.76 -2.81 15.27
N PRO A 95 10.21 -4.05 15.33
CA PRO A 95 8.97 -4.42 14.65
C PRO A 95 7.76 -3.56 15.03
N GLU A 96 7.68 -3.10 16.28
CA GLU A 96 6.58 -2.25 16.77
C GLU A 96 6.53 -0.85 16.11
N MET A 97 7.63 -0.40 15.52
CA MET A 97 7.70 0.88 14.80
C MET A 97 7.16 0.78 13.37
N HIS A 98 6.88 -0.43 12.89
CA HIS A 98 6.47 -0.69 11.51
C HIS A 98 5.05 -1.25 11.48
N ARG A 99 4.20 -0.64 10.67
CA ARG A 99 2.82 -1.08 10.44
C ARG A 99 2.30 -0.50 9.14
N MET A 100 1.19 -1.04 8.68
CA MET A 100 0.54 -0.66 7.44
C MET A 100 -0.97 -0.56 7.67
N ASP A 101 -1.38 0.22 8.67
CA ASP A 101 -2.80 0.50 8.88
C ASP A 101 -3.33 1.37 7.73
N TYR A 102 -4.53 1.07 7.27
CA TYR A 102 -5.18 1.82 6.20
C TYR A 102 -6.44 2.50 6.69
N VAL A 103 -6.72 3.67 6.13
CA VAL A 103 -8.07 4.23 6.10
C VAL A 103 -8.67 3.88 4.75
N HIS A 104 -9.53 2.86 4.72
CA HIS A 104 -10.22 2.45 3.50
C HIS A 104 -11.53 3.23 3.35
N ALA A 105 -11.83 3.66 2.13
CA ALA A 105 -13.12 4.22 1.75
C ALA A 105 -13.94 3.16 1.01
N PHE A 106 -14.97 2.62 1.66
CA PHE A 106 -15.89 1.67 1.07
C PHE A 106 -17.00 2.45 0.37
N THR A 107 -17.12 2.25 -0.94
CA THR A 107 -18.03 3.02 -1.78
C THR A 107 -18.97 2.08 -2.54
N VAL A 108 -20.27 2.27 -2.36
CA VAL A 108 -21.30 1.59 -3.15
C VAL A 108 -21.76 2.54 -4.24
N ILE A 109 -21.58 2.12 -5.49
CA ILE A 109 -21.91 2.89 -6.69
C ILE A 109 -22.91 2.09 -7.51
N GLU A 110 -23.96 2.74 -7.99
CA GLU A 110 -24.92 2.16 -8.93
C GLU A 110 -24.83 2.84 -10.29
N LYS A 111 -25.27 2.13 -11.33
CA LYS A 111 -25.47 2.69 -12.67
C LYS A 111 -26.96 2.85 -12.93
N ILE A 112 -27.36 4.05 -13.36
CA ILE A 112 -28.73 4.40 -13.77
C ILE A 112 -28.86 4.32 -15.29
#